data_AF-A0A530Z0I5-F1
#
_entry.id   AF-A0A530Z0I5-F1
#
_cell.length_a   1.000
_cell.length_b   1.000
_cell.length_c   1.000
_cell.angle_alpha   90.00
_cell.angle_beta   90.00
_cell.angle_gamma   90.00
#
_symmetry.space_group_name_H-M   'P 1'
#
loop_
_entity.id
_entity.type
_entity.pdbx_description
1 polymer ?
#
loop_
_entity_poly.entity_id
_entity_poly.type
_entity_poly.pdbx_seq_one_letter_code
_entity_poly.pdbx_strand_id
1 'polypeptide(L)'
;MTERRTVLGLEAADRLLQNSRTRHAALLEKMHEPNRWFTGPWLCRTYQAECQRTRDMIAEAIISRHLLETITEIFRYPIKQESFRRLLSAESLASVPKALTEGPTLNLLAESSAPRPLVNGVSPEVIELLQDWNVPPQVFASLRKMVPERQLKAAKLMIALKRVSFHYAQLLATLTPASQLVDPARPRKKFVGVTADGLAIMEAEFDLLNDEFLFCASLRGTWALELIAARIYLDRLMENARVVRHLARDFPEQLARFQTILDNPAGQEALPSQPVKTGPRRTHFVF
;
A
#
# COMPACT_ATOMS: atom_id res chain seq x y z
N MET A 1 20.59 35.77 11.72
CA MET A 1 19.56 35.22 12.62
C MET A 1 19.74 33.71 12.65
N THR A 2 20.25 33.20 13.77
CA THR A 2 20.71 31.81 13.91
C THR A 2 19.57 31.00 14.54
N GLU A 3 18.96 30.10 13.78
CA GLU A 3 17.91 29.20 14.28
C GLU A 3 18.50 28.24 15.32
N ARG A 4 18.18 28.45 16.60
CA ARG A 4 18.44 27.48 17.66
C ARG A 4 17.46 26.32 17.49
N ARG A 5 17.93 25.17 16.99
CA ARG A 5 17.24 23.88 17.12
C ARG A 5 17.02 23.60 18.62
N THR A 6 15.79 23.75 19.08
CA THR A 6 15.38 23.35 20.43
C THR A 6 15.36 21.83 20.50
N VAL A 7 16.35 21.25 21.16
CA VAL A 7 16.37 19.83 21.50
C VAL A 7 15.31 19.61 22.57
N LEU A 8 14.23 18.92 22.21
CA LEU A 8 13.19 18.52 23.16
C LEU A 8 13.80 17.53 24.17
N GLY A 9 13.70 17.84 25.46
CA GLY A 9 14.15 16.94 26.54
C GLY A 9 13.36 15.63 26.51
N LEU A 10 14.00 14.54 26.97
CA LEU A 10 13.45 13.17 26.91
C LEU A 10 12.05 13.06 27.54
N GLU A 11 11.81 13.74 28.66
CA GLU A 11 10.50 13.78 29.34
C GLU A 11 9.45 14.58 28.57
N ALA A 12 9.84 15.63 27.85
CA ALA A 12 8.93 16.39 27.00
C ALA A 12 8.56 15.59 25.75
N ALA A 13 9.50 14.86 25.18
CA ALA A 13 9.23 13.90 24.10
C ALA A 13 8.32 12.76 24.57
N ASP A 14 8.56 12.20 25.75
CA ASP A 14 7.74 11.11 26.30
C ASP A 14 6.31 11.58 26.65
N ARG A 15 6.16 12.78 27.22
CA ARG A 15 4.82 13.39 27.42
C ARG A 15 4.10 13.66 26.10
N LEU A 16 4.80 14.07 25.05
CA LEU A 16 4.21 14.23 23.71
C LEU A 16 3.75 12.89 23.12
N LEU A 17 4.51 11.81 23.33
CA LEU A 17 4.15 10.44 22.92
C LEU A 17 2.98 9.87 23.76
N GLN A 18 2.91 10.16 25.05
CA GLN A 18 1.78 9.79 25.88
C GLN A 18 0.52 10.57 25.50
N ASN A 19 0.66 11.87 25.19
CA ASN A 19 -0.43 12.69 24.69
C ASN A 19 -0.91 12.25 23.29
N SER A 20 -0.03 11.77 22.41
CA SER A 20 -0.45 11.25 21.11
C SER A 20 -1.32 9.99 21.25
N ARG A 21 -0.96 9.09 22.18
CA ARG A 21 -1.72 7.88 22.51
C ARG A 21 -3.07 8.17 23.18
N THR A 22 -3.12 9.13 24.10
CA THR A 22 -4.35 9.45 24.86
C THR A 22 -5.34 10.32 24.07
N ARG A 23 -4.88 11.08 23.05
CA ARG A 23 -5.77 11.92 22.21
C ARG A 23 -6.92 11.13 21.60
N HIS A 24 -6.62 9.97 20.99
CA HIS A 24 -7.66 9.15 20.37
C HIS A 24 -8.56 8.50 21.41
N ALA A 25 -8.01 8.00 22.52
CA ALA A 25 -8.79 7.43 23.63
C ALA A 25 -9.79 8.43 24.23
N ALA A 26 -9.37 9.68 24.45
CA ALA A 26 -10.23 10.75 24.97
C ALA A 26 -11.32 11.20 23.97
N LEU A 27 -11.05 11.12 22.66
CA LEU A 27 -12.05 11.39 21.63
C LEU A 27 -13.16 10.34 21.61
N LEU A 28 -12.84 9.07 21.94
CA LEU A 28 -13.81 7.97 21.92
C LEU A 28 -14.99 8.18 22.90
N GLU A 29 -14.79 8.89 24.01
CA GLU A 29 -15.81 9.13 25.05
C GLU A 29 -16.86 10.18 24.66
N LYS A 30 -16.57 11.08 23.72
CA LYS A 30 -17.39 12.28 23.45
C LYS A 30 -18.21 12.24 22.16
N MET A 31 -18.29 11.10 21.47
CA MET A 31 -18.73 11.06 20.07
C MET A 31 -20.20 10.70 19.86
N HIS A 32 -20.89 11.53 19.05
CA HIS A 32 -22.17 11.21 18.39
C HIS A 32 -21.96 11.05 16.86
N GLU A 33 -22.73 10.16 16.23
CA GLU A 33 -22.66 9.93 14.79
C GLU A 33 -23.20 11.14 13.99
N PRO A 34 -22.43 11.71 13.05
CA PRO A 34 -23.01 12.68 12.11
C PRO A 34 -24.00 11.97 11.19
N ASN A 35 -25.20 12.54 11.04
CA ASN A 35 -26.32 11.91 10.35
C ASN A 35 -26.21 11.93 8.80
N ARG A 36 -25.01 12.09 8.24
CA ARG A 36 -24.78 12.20 6.79
C ARG A 36 -24.38 10.85 6.22
N TRP A 37 -25.25 10.27 5.40
CA TRP A 37 -25.11 8.92 4.86
C TRP A 37 -25.08 8.89 3.33
N PHE A 38 -24.55 7.81 2.77
CA PHE A 38 -24.61 7.57 1.34
C PHE A 38 -26.05 7.53 0.83
N THR A 39 -26.33 8.27 -0.25
CA THR A 39 -27.45 7.98 -1.15
C THR A 39 -27.01 6.86 -2.09
N GLY A 40 -27.94 6.09 -2.68
CA GLY A 40 -27.55 5.00 -3.59
C GLY A 40 -26.68 5.44 -4.77
N PRO A 41 -27.04 6.50 -5.52
CA PRO A 41 -26.19 7.01 -6.59
C PRO A 41 -24.83 7.52 -6.11
N TRP A 42 -24.73 8.04 -4.88
CA TRP A 42 -23.45 8.46 -4.31
C TRP A 42 -22.60 7.26 -3.85
N LEU A 43 -23.23 6.21 -3.30
CA LEU A 43 -22.57 4.95 -2.96
C LEU A 43 -21.95 4.32 -4.21
N CYS A 44 -22.73 4.12 -5.28
CA CYS A 44 -22.24 3.48 -6.51
C CYS A 44 -21.06 4.24 -7.13
N ARG A 45 -21.15 5.58 -7.23
CA ARG A 45 -20.05 6.40 -7.75
C ARG A 45 -18.80 6.33 -6.87
N THR A 46 -18.98 6.36 -5.55
CA THR A 46 -17.85 6.29 -4.61
C THR A 46 -17.20 4.92 -4.69
N TYR A 47 -17.99 3.84 -4.66
CA TYR A 47 -17.55 2.46 -4.85
C TYR A 47 -16.73 2.28 -6.13
N GLN A 48 -17.28 2.66 -7.29
CA GLN A 48 -16.59 2.52 -8.57
C GLN A 48 -15.28 3.31 -8.60
N ALA A 49 -15.29 4.55 -8.11
CA ALA A 49 -14.09 5.37 -8.04
C ALA A 49 -13.04 4.79 -7.08
N GLU A 50 -13.44 4.17 -5.97
CA GLU A 50 -12.50 3.47 -5.11
C GLU A 50 -11.94 2.22 -5.77
N CYS A 51 -12.78 1.36 -6.36
CA CYS A 51 -12.30 0.16 -7.03
C CYS A 51 -11.31 0.49 -8.15
N GLN A 52 -11.57 1.54 -8.94
CA GLN A 52 -10.64 1.98 -9.98
C GLN A 52 -9.29 2.40 -9.40
N ARG A 53 -9.28 3.28 -8.38
CA ARG A 53 -8.02 3.71 -7.75
C ARG A 53 -7.22 2.56 -7.17
N THR A 54 -7.91 1.63 -6.51
CA THR A 54 -7.27 0.46 -5.91
C THR A 54 -6.65 -0.43 -6.99
N ARG A 55 -7.34 -0.64 -8.12
CA ARG A 55 -6.79 -1.37 -9.28
C ARG A 55 -5.59 -0.66 -9.90
N ASP A 56 -5.65 0.65 -10.06
CA ASP A 56 -4.52 1.42 -10.62
C ASP A 56 -3.27 1.27 -9.74
N MET A 57 -3.42 1.31 -8.41
CA MET A 57 -2.32 1.12 -7.46
C MET A 57 -1.79 -0.32 -7.44
N ILE A 58 -2.68 -1.31 -7.58
CA ILE A 58 -2.27 -2.72 -7.72
C ILE A 58 -1.44 -2.89 -8.99
N ALA A 59 -1.93 -2.37 -10.13
CA ALA A 59 -1.24 -2.43 -11.41
C ALA A 59 0.16 -1.82 -11.33
N GLU A 60 0.30 -0.64 -10.70
CA GLU A 60 1.58 0.01 -10.48
C GLU A 60 2.56 -0.87 -9.68
N ALA A 61 2.10 -1.50 -8.60
CA ALA A 61 2.93 -2.40 -7.80
C ALA A 61 3.36 -3.67 -8.58
N ILE A 62 2.45 -4.22 -9.39
CA ILE A 62 2.71 -5.43 -10.19
C ILE A 62 3.76 -5.18 -11.27
N ILE A 63 3.84 -3.98 -11.86
CA ILE A 63 4.87 -3.66 -12.87
C ILE A 63 6.28 -3.91 -12.33
N SER A 64 6.57 -3.43 -11.11
CA SER A 64 7.89 -3.62 -10.50
C SER A 64 8.22 -5.09 -10.28
N ARG A 65 7.23 -5.86 -9.81
CA ARG A 65 7.37 -7.31 -9.62
C ARG A 65 7.62 -8.03 -10.94
N HIS A 66 6.83 -7.75 -11.96
CA HIS A 66 6.94 -8.43 -13.26
C HIS A 66 8.29 -8.16 -13.94
N LEU A 67 8.79 -6.92 -13.85
CA LEU A 67 10.12 -6.59 -14.35
C LEU A 67 11.21 -7.36 -13.60
N LEU A 68 11.09 -7.45 -12.27
CA LEU A 68 12.03 -8.23 -11.47
C LEU A 68 11.99 -9.72 -11.84
N GLU A 69 10.79 -10.31 -11.98
CA GLU A 69 10.60 -11.69 -12.45
C GLU A 69 11.23 -11.91 -13.83
N THR A 70 11.10 -10.93 -14.73
CA THR A 70 11.70 -10.99 -16.07
C THR A 70 13.23 -10.98 -16.00
N ILE A 71 13.84 -10.11 -15.19
CA ILE A 71 15.30 -10.08 -15.03
C ILE A 71 15.79 -11.39 -14.41
N THR A 72 15.13 -11.88 -13.36
CA THR A 72 15.43 -13.16 -12.72
C THR A 72 15.33 -14.32 -13.70
N GLU A 73 14.33 -14.32 -14.59
CA GLU A 73 14.16 -15.33 -15.63
C GLU A 73 15.33 -15.34 -16.61
N ILE A 74 15.70 -14.18 -17.15
CA ILE A 74 16.82 -14.05 -18.10
C ILE A 74 18.13 -14.49 -17.44
N PHE A 75 18.33 -14.14 -16.17
CA PHE A 75 19.56 -14.44 -15.42
C PHE A 75 19.68 -15.92 -15.02
N ARG A 76 18.56 -16.67 -15.00
CA ARG A 76 18.47 -18.04 -14.46
C ARG A 76 19.39 -19.04 -15.16
N TYR A 77 19.53 -18.95 -16.48
CA TYR A 77 20.36 -19.89 -17.24
C TYR A 77 21.85 -19.54 -17.19
N PRO A 78 22.28 -18.29 -17.47
CA PRO A 78 23.68 -17.89 -17.34
C PRO A 78 24.26 -18.19 -15.95
N ILE A 79 23.54 -17.89 -14.87
CA ILE A 79 24.08 -18.05 -13.50
C ILE A 79 24.33 -19.51 -13.10
N LYS A 80 23.68 -20.48 -13.75
CA LYS A 80 23.94 -21.91 -13.51
C LYS A 80 25.30 -22.35 -14.05
N GLN A 81 25.83 -21.65 -15.05
CA GLN A 81 27.05 -22.04 -15.73
C GLN A 81 28.29 -21.67 -14.91
N GLU A 82 29.17 -22.66 -14.72
CA GLU A 82 30.38 -22.50 -13.91
C GLU A 82 31.34 -21.46 -14.52
N SER A 83 31.45 -21.46 -15.86
CA SER A 83 32.25 -20.48 -16.61
C SER A 83 31.80 -19.05 -16.34
N PHE A 84 30.49 -18.81 -16.33
CA PHE A 84 29.92 -17.50 -16.04
C PHE A 84 30.12 -17.10 -14.59
N ARG A 85 29.90 -18.02 -13.62
CA ARG A 85 30.15 -17.75 -12.20
C ARG A 85 31.61 -17.39 -11.91
N ARG A 86 32.57 -18.10 -12.52
CA ARG A 86 34.00 -17.78 -12.40
C ARG A 86 34.34 -16.42 -12.99
N LEU A 87 33.73 -16.07 -14.13
CA LEU A 87 33.90 -14.76 -14.74
C LEU A 87 33.38 -13.65 -13.83
N LEU A 88 32.18 -13.81 -13.26
CA LEU A 88 31.64 -12.85 -12.30
C LEU A 88 32.55 -12.69 -11.07
N SER A 89 33.13 -13.78 -10.55
CA SER A 89 34.10 -13.72 -9.45
C SER A 89 35.39 -12.99 -9.84
N ALA A 90 35.92 -13.24 -11.03
CA ALA A 90 37.14 -12.58 -11.52
C ALA A 90 36.95 -11.07 -11.71
N GLU A 91 35.73 -10.64 -12.09
CA GLU A 91 35.39 -9.25 -12.38
C GLU A 91 34.75 -8.51 -11.18
N SER A 92 34.82 -9.08 -9.96
CA SER A 92 34.22 -8.50 -8.74
C SER A 92 32.70 -8.28 -8.82
N LEU A 93 32.00 -9.16 -9.54
CA LEU A 93 30.54 -9.17 -9.74
C LEU A 93 29.85 -10.39 -9.11
N ALA A 94 30.54 -11.17 -8.26
CA ALA A 94 29.95 -12.36 -7.63
C ALA A 94 28.79 -12.05 -6.65
N SER A 95 28.68 -10.80 -6.17
CA SER A 95 27.60 -10.38 -5.28
C SER A 95 26.33 -10.08 -6.07
N VAL A 96 25.64 -11.15 -6.47
CA VAL A 96 24.35 -11.07 -7.18
C VAL A 96 23.25 -10.71 -6.18
N PRO A 97 22.35 -9.74 -6.49
CA PRO A 97 21.19 -9.45 -5.66
C PRO A 97 20.35 -10.72 -5.41
N LYS A 98 19.94 -10.94 -4.16
CA LYS A 98 19.15 -12.13 -3.76
C LYS A 98 17.90 -12.32 -4.60
N ALA A 99 17.22 -11.23 -4.96
CA ALA A 99 16.02 -11.30 -5.80
C ALA A 99 16.27 -11.92 -7.19
N LEU A 100 17.49 -11.83 -7.72
CA LEU A 100 17.88 -12.45 -8.99
C LEU A 100 18.26 -13.93 -8.87
N THR A 101 18.58 -14.40 -7.67
CA THR A 101 18.91 -15.81 -7.42
C THR A 101 17.74 -16.59 -6.83
N GLU A 102 16.98 -15.98 -5.91
CA GLU A 102 15.90 -16.59 -5.14
C GLU A 102 14.50 -16.20 -5.68
N GLY A 103 14.42 -15.13 -6.47
CA GLY A 103 13.16 -14.54 -6.95
C GLY A 103 12.68 -13.36 -6.10
N PRO A 104 11.65 -12.62 -6.57
CA PRO A 104 11.05 -11.53 -5.80
C PRO A 104 10.54 -11.99 -4.44
N THR A 105 10.62 -11.11 -3.44
CA THR A 105 10.00 -11.40 -2.14
C THR A 105 8.49 -11.61 -2.29
N LEU A 106 7.98 -12.74 -1.82
CA LEU A 106 6.55 -13.08 -1.93
C LEU A 106 5.74 -12.81 -0.66
N ASN A 107 6.39 -12.78 0.52
CA ASN A 107 5.73 -12.55 1.80
C ASN A 107 6.66 -11.81 2.76
N LEU A 108 6.09 -10.93 3.58
CA LEU A 108 6.73 -10.43 4.79
C LEU A 108 6.19 -11.23 5.97
N LEU A 109 7.04 -11.66 6.89
CA LEU A 109 6.60 -12.33 8.11
C LEU A 109 5.62 -11.40 8.84
N ALA A 110 4.36 -11.81 8.94
CA ALA A 110 3.36 -11.09 9.69
C ALA A 110 3.55 -11.38 11.18
N GLU A 111 3.89 -10.36 11.96
CA GLU A 111 3.86 -10.47 13.41
C GLU A 111 2.40 -10.58 13.86
N SER A 112 1.99 -11.79 14.23
CA SER A 112 0.68 -12.02 14.84
C SER A 112 0.76 -11.61 16.31
N SER A 113 0.07 -10.52 16.65
CA SER A 113 -0.10 -10.11 18.05
C SER A 113 -1.31 -10.82 18.66
N ALA A 114 -1.19 -11.30 19.90
CA ALA A 114 -2.30 -11.90 20.61
C ALA A 114 -3.46 -10.88 20.78
N PRO A 115 -4.73 -11.33 20.69
CA PRO A 115 -5.88 -10.43 20.80
C PRO A 115 -5.90 -9.75 22.16
N ARG A 116 -5.94 -8.41 22.16
CA ARG A 116 -6.04 -7.57 23.35
C ARG A 116 -7.49 -7.08 23.57
N PRO A 117 -7.91 -6.83 24.82
CA PRO A 117 -9.26 -6.33 25.11
C PRO A 117 -9.58 -5.03 24.36
N LEU A 118 -10.81 -4.89 23.89
CA LEU A 118 -11.25 -3.69 23.16
C LEU A 118 -11.32 -2.47 24.07
N VAL A 119 -10.95 -1.30 23.54
CA VAL A 119 -11.07 0.00 24.20
C VAL A 119 -12.22 0.75 23.54
N ASN A 120 -13.35 0.89 24.26
CA ASN A 120 -14.57 1.53 23.75
C ASN A 120 -15.02 0.97 22.38
N GLY A 121 -14.97 -0.36 22.22
CA GLY A 121 -15.38 -1.05 20.98
C GLY A 121 -14.39 -0.97 19.82
N VAL A 122 -13.18 -0.43 20.05
CA VAL A 122 -12.09 -0.39 19.05
C VAL A 122 -10.92 -1.24 19.55
N SER A 123 -10.28 -2.01 18.66
CA SER A 123 -9.11 -2.81 19.07
C SER A 123 -7.90 -1.91 19.42
N PRO A 124 -7.11 -2.26 20.45
CA PRO A 124 -5.90 -1.50 20.81
C PRO A 124 -4.91 -1.39 19.67
N GLU A 125 -4.77 -2.46 18.88
CA GLU A 125 -3.89 -2.49 17.70
C GLU A 125 -4.30 -1.42 16.67
N VAL A 126 -5.61 -1.22 16.46
CA VAL A 126 -6.11 -0.17 15.57
C VAL A 126 -5.81 1.23 16.12
N ILE A 127 -5.91 1.42 17.43
CA ILE A 127 -5.57 2.70 18.07
C ILE A 127 -4.08 3.00 17.92
N GLU A 128 -3.22 2.01 18.16
CA GLU A 128 -1.77 2.11 17.97
C GLU A 128 -1.41 2.40 16.52
N LEU A 129 -2.02 1.66 15.58
CA LEU A 129 -1.76 1.82 14.15
C LEU A 129 -2.16 3.23 13.64
N LEU A 130 -3.19 3.82 14.22
CA LEU A 130 -3.70 5.14 13.85
C LEU A 130 -3.11 6.29 14.70
N GLN A 131 -2.28 6.01 15.72
CA GLN A 131 -1.84 7.01 16.70
C GLN A 131 -1.06 8.18 16.07
N ASP A 132 -0.32 7.89 15.00
CA ASP A 132 0.54 8.85 14.29
C ASP A 132 -0.21 9.58 13.16
N TRP A 133 -1.47 9.23 12.91
CA TRP A 133 -2.30 9.81 11.86
C TRP A 133 -3.25 10.86 12.44
N ASN A 134 -3.54 11.90 11.66
CA ASN A 134 -4.61 12.83 12.00
C ASN A 134 -5.96 12.16 11.71
N VAL A 135 -6.58 11.57 12.74
CA VAL A 135 -7.81 10.79 12.60
C VAL A 135 -9.01 11.61 13.05
N PRO A 136 -9.93 11.96 12.12
CA PRO A 136 -11.20 12.56 12.52
C PRO A 136 -11.93 11.61 13.49
N PRO A 137 -12.48 12.11 14.61
CA PRO A 137 -13.10 11.25 15.61
C PRO A 137 -14.12 10.29 15.00
N GLN A 138 -14.92 10.77 14.04
CA GLN A 138 -15.99 9.99 13.40
C GLN A 138 -15.51 8.72 12.68
N VAL A 139 -14.22 8.61 12.36
CA VAL A 139 -13.62 7.36 11.86
C VAL A 139 -13.82 6.22 12.86
N PHE A 140 -13.61 6.47 14.15
CA PHE A 140 -13.77 5.43 15.17
C PHE A 140 -15.23 4.99 15.34
N ALA A 141 -16.20 5.89 15.13
CA ALA A 141 -17.62 5.52 15.12
C ALA A 141 -17.93 4.54 13.98
N SER A 142 -17.31 4.72 12.81
CA SER A 142 -17.43 3.76 11.70
C SER A 142 -16.71 2.44 12.00
N LEU A 143 -15.52 2.49 12.61
CA LEU A 143 -14.75 1.28 12.95
C LEU A 143 -15.49 0.39 13.96
N ARG A 144 -16.12 0.96 14.99
CA ARG A 144 -16.89 0.21 16.00
C ARG A 144 -18.02 -0.67 15.45
N LYS A 145 -18.44 -0.44 14.20
CA LYS A 145 -19.50 -1.24 13.54
C LYS A 145 -18.98 -2.60 13.07
N MET A 146 -17.67 -2.77 13.00
CA MET A 146 -16.99 -3.94 12.46
C MET A 146 -16.32 -4.75 13.57
N VAL A 147 -16.19 -6.07 13.37
CA VAL A 147 -15.44 -6.95 14.28
C VAL A 147 -13.95 -6.59 14.29
N PRO A 148 -13.19 -6.94 15.35
CA PRO A 148 -11.82 -6.45 15.55
C PRO A 148 -10.86 -6.70 14.37
N GLU A 149 -10.90 -7.89 13.77
CA GLU A 149 -10.09 -8.23 12.60
C GLU A 149 -10.40 -7.32 11.41
N ARG A 150 -11.69 -7.01 11.20
CA ARG A 150 -12.14 -6.11 10.14
C ARG A 150 -11.79 -4.66 10.43
N GLN A 151 -11.81 -4.23 11.70
CA GLN A 151 -11.31 -2.90 12.10
C GLN A 151 -9.84 -2.73 11.73
N LEU A 152 -9.03 -3.76 11.99
CA LEU A 152 -7.62 -3.77 11.64
C LEU A 152 -7.41 -3.68 10.12
N LYS A 153 -8.12 -4.52 9.34
CA LYS A 153 -8.09 -4.44 7.86
C LYS A 153 -8.48 -3.04 7.37
N ALA A 154 -9.55 -2.46 7.91
CA ALA A 154 -9.99 -1.12 7.57
C ALA A 154 -8.94 -0.04 7.89
N ALA A 155 -8.29 -0.12 9.05
CA ALA A 155 -7.22 0.80 9.43
C ALA A 155 -6.00 0.68 8.50
N LYS A 156 -5.57 -0.54 8.17
CA LYS A 156 -4.49 -0.80 7.20
C LYS A 156 -4.83 -0.22 5.81
N LEU A 157 -6.07 -0.40 5.33
CA LEU A 157 -6.54 0.19 4.07
C LEU A 157 -6.47 1.72 4.09
N MET A 158 -7.02 2.35 5.13
CA MET A 158 -7.00 3.81 5.27
C MET A 158 -5.57 4.37 5.24
N ILE A 159 -4.63 3.69 5.88
CA ILE A 159 -3.22 4.11 5.93
C ILE A 159 -2.53 3.89 4.59
N ALA A 160 -2.65 2.69 4.00
CA ALA A 160 -2.01 2.34 2.74
C ALA A 160 -2.47 3.24 1.58
N LEU A 161 -3.74 3.64 1.58
CA LEU A 161 -4.31 4.59 0.63
C LEU A 161 -4.08 6.06 1.01
N LYS A 162 -3.47 6.35 2.17
CA LYS A 162 -3.32 7.70 2.74
C LYS A 162 -4.64 8.46 2.84
N ARG A 163 -5.72 7.76 3.24
CA ARG A 163 -7.11 8.25 3.27
C ARG A 163 -7.81 7.98 4.60
N VAL A 164 -7.17 8.40 5.69
CA VAL A 164 -7.79 8.41 7.01
C VAL A 164 -8.86 9.50 7.07
N SER A 165 -10.11 9.15 6.74
CA SER A 165 -11.22 10.08 6.66
C SER A 165 -12.54 9.41 7.02
N PHE A 166 -13.48 10.20 7.57
CA PHE A 166 -14.81 9.70 7.91
C PHE A 166 -15.54 9.05 6.73
N HIS A 167 -15.52 9.69 5.55
CA HIS A 167 -16.23 9.21 4.36
C HIS A 167 -15.71 7.84 3.90
N TYR A 168 -14.40 7.63 3.94
CA TYR A 168 -13.82 6.35 3.54
C TYR A 168 -14.06 5.28 4.61
N ALA A 169 -13.92 5.60 5.90
CA ALA A 169 -14.29 4.68 6.98
C ALA A 169 -15.78 4.28 6.93
N GLN A 170 -16.66 5.22 6.57
CA GLN A 170 -18.09 4.96 6.35
C GLN A 170 -18.33 4.07 5.14
N LEU A 171 -17.58 4.23 4.04
CA LEU A 171 -17.65 3.35 2.88
C LEU A 171 -17.22 1.93 3.25
N LEU A 172 -16.09 1.77 3.94
CA LEU A 172 -15.60 0.47 4.43
C LEU A 172 -16.65 -0.22 5.30
N ALA A 173 -17.25 0.50 6.26
CA ALA A 173 -18.31 -0.04 7.11
C ALA A 173 -19.60 -0.37 6.33
N THR A 174 -19.91 0.39 5.27
CA THR A 174 -21.10 0.15 4.42
C THR A 174 -20.92 -1.08 3.54
N LEU A 175 -19.71 -1.34 3.06
CA LEU A 175 -19.33 -2.46 2.21
C LEU A 175 -18.66 -3.60 3.02
N THR A 176 -18.97 -3.71 4.30
CA THR A 176 -18.52 -4.82 5.14
C THR A 176 -19.61 -5.88 5.19
N PRO A 177 -19.30 -7.15 4.84
CA PRO A 177 -20.25 -8.25 4.95
C PRO A 177 -20.85 -8.35 6.35
N ALA A 178 -22.11 -8.79 6.44
CA ALA A 178 -22.83 -8.88 7.72
C ALA A 178 -22.09 -9.73 8.76
N SER A 179 -21.44 -10.80 8.33
CA SER A 179 -20.64 -11.70 9.18
C SER A 179 -19.44 -11.01 9.86
N GLN A 180 -18.99 -9.87 9.35
CA GLN A 180 -17.87 -9.09 9.88
C GLN A 180 -18.35 -7.80 10.59
N LEU A 181 -19.66 -7.66 10.83
CA LEU A 181 -20.22 -6.60 11.65
C LEU A 181 -20.38 -7.06 13.10
N VAL A 182 -20.33 -6.12 14.04
CA VAL A 182 -20.55 -6.40 15.47
C VAL A 182 -21.99 -6.88 15.74
N ASP A 183 -22.96 -6.33 15.00
CA ASP A 183 -24.36 -6.73 15.07
C ASP A 183 -24.84 -7.22 13.69
N PRO A 184 -24.65 -8.52 13.38
CA PRO A 184 -25.01 -9.09 12.08
C PRO A 184 -26.53 -9.19 11.87
N ALA A 185 -27.32 -9.21 12.96
CA ALA A 185 -28.78 -9.33 12.91
C ALA A 185 -29.46 -7.99 12.57
N ARG A 186 -28.74 -6.88 12.75
CA ARG A 186 -29.24 -5.55 12.42
C ARG A 186 -29.59 -5.45 10.93
N PRO A 187 -30.81 -4.96 10.59
CA PRO A 187 -31.18 -4.76 9.19
C PRO A 187 -30.20 -3.86 8.45
N ARG A 188 -29.71 -4.35 7.29
CA ARG A 188 -28.87 -3.59 6.37
C ARG A 188 -29.61 -2.33 5.91
N LYS A 189 -28.88 -1.23 5.77
CA LYS A 189 -29.43 0.00 5.21
C LYS A 189 -29.80 -0.22 3.74
N LYS A 190 -31.00 0.21 3.36
CA LYS A 190 -31.46 0.21 1.97
C LYS A 190 -30.96 1.48 1.28
N PHE A 191 -30.42 1.33 0.07
CA PHE A 191 -29.97 2.44 -0.75
C PHE A 191 -30.83 2.51 -2.01
N VAL A 192 -31.40 3.68 -2.29
CA VAL A 192 -32.26 3.89 -3.47
C VAL A 192 -31.49 3.50 -4.74
N GLY A 193 -32.02 2.56 -5.52
CA GLY A 193 -31.38 2.08 -6.75
C GLY A 193 -30.28 1.03 -6.55
N VAL A 194 -30.10 0.51 -5.34
CA VAL A 194 -29.20 -0.63 -5.06
C VAL A 194 -30.01 -1.74 -4.41
N THR A 195 -30.10 -2.90 -5.07
CA THR A 195 -30.76 -4.09 -4.53
C THR A 195 -29.90 -4.74 -3.45
N ALA A 196 -30.50 -5.60 -2.62
CA ALA A 196 -29.75 -6.35 -1.61
C ALA A 196 -28.68 -7.24 -2.24
N ASP A 197 -29.03 -7.92 -3.34
CA ASP A 197 -28.08 -8.75 -4.11
C ASP A 197 -26.96 -7.91 -4.74
N GLY A 198 -27.30 -6.74 -5.28
CA GLY A 198 -26.31 -5.81 -5.82
C GLY A 198 -25.33 -5.33 -4.75
N LEU A 199 -25.82 -5.02 -3.55
CA LEU A 199 -24.95 -4.67 -2.43
C LEU A 199 -24.05 -5.84 -2.02
N ALA A 200 -24.56 -7.08 -1.98
CA ALA A 200 -23.76 -8.25 -1.65
C ALA A 200 -22.65 -8.53 -2.68
N ILE A 201 -22.91 -8.31 -3.98
CA ILE A 201 -21.89 -8.39 -5.03
C ILE A 201 -20.81 -7.32 -4.81
N MET A 202 -21.22 -6.06 -4.54
CA MET A 202 -20.28 -4.99 -4.24
C MET A 202 -19.40 -5.32 -3.03
N GLU A 203 -19.96 -5.90 -1.98
CA GLU A 203 -19.21 -6.32 -0.78
C GLU A 203 -18.16 -7.38 -1.09
N ALA A 204 -18.53 -8.43 -1.82
CA ALA A 204 -17.62 -9.51 -2.17
C ALA A 204 -16.48 -9.02 -3.07
N GLU A 205 -16.80 -8.26 -4.13
CA GLU A 205 -15.79 -7.70 -5.04
C GLU A 205 -14.86 -6.73 -4.30
N PHE A 206 -15.43 -5.85 -3.46
CA PHE A 206 -14.65 -4.88 -2.70
C PHE A 206 -13.72 -5.56 -1.70
N ASP A 207 -14.16 -6.63 -1.04
CA ASP A 207 -13.35 -7.31 -0.04
C ASP A 207 -12.15 -8.03 -0.67
N LEU A 208 -12.37 -8.74 -1.78
CA LEU A 208 -11.33 -9.40 -2.57
C LEU A 208 -10.30 -8.39 -3.09
N LEU A 209 -10.77 -7.28 -3.67
CA LEU A 209 -9.90 -6.23 -4.19
C LEU A 209 -9.06 -5.58 -3.08
N ASN A 210 -9.63 -5.40 -1.89
CA ASN A 210 -8.93 -4.86 -0.74
C ASN A 210 -7.84 -5.81 -0.21
N ASP A 211 -8.06 -7.14 -0.24
CA ASP A 211 -7.04 -8.12 0.15
C ASP A 211 -5.86 -8.11 -0.82
N GLU A 212 -6.14 -8.14 -2.12
CA GLU A 212 -5.12 -8.03 -3.15
C GLU A 212 -4.33 -6.72 -3.01
N PHE A 213 -5.02 -5.61 -2.78
CA PHE A 213 -4.37 -4.32 -2.56
C PHE A 213 -3.47 -4.31 -1.34
N LEU A 214 -3.92 -4.83 -0.19
CA LEU A 214 -3.09 -4.86 1.02
C LEU A 214 -1.86 -5.75 0.82
N PHE A 215 -2.00 -6.87 0.12
CA PHE A 215 -0.87 -7.71 -0.28
C PHE A 215 0.13 -6.92 -1.13
N CYS A 216 -0.30 -6.31 -2.24
CA CYS A 216 0.55 -5.49 -3.10
C CYS A 216 1.18 -4.31 -2.35
N ALA A 217 0.40 -3.60 -1.53
CA ALA A 217 0.87 -2.46 -0.76
C ALA A 217 1.93 -2.83 0.27
N SER A 218 1.87 -4.04 0.85
CA SER A 218 2.87 -4.53 1.79
C SER A 218 4.23 -4.81 1.15
N LEU A 219 4.24 -5.23 -0.12
CA LEU A 219 5.44 -5.65 -0.84
C LEU A 219 5.98 -4.62 -1.84
N ARG A 220 5.18 -3.60 -2.21
CA ARG A 220 5.57 -2.62 -3.24
C ARG A 220 6.93 -1.96 -2.96
N GLY A 221 7.20 -1.66 -1.68
CA GLY A 221 8.47 -1.03 -1.27
C GLY A 221 9.65 -1.98 -1.44
N THR A 222 9.45 -3.24 -1.05
CA THR A 222 10.43 -4.32 -1.23
C THR A 222 10.71 -4.56 -2.71
N TRP A 223 9.68 -4.75 -3.54
CA TRP A 223 9.85 -4.96 -4.98
C TRP A 223 10.52 -3.78 -5.67
N ALA A 224 10.19 -2.54 -5.29
CA ALA A 224 10.86 -1.36 -5.84
C ALA A 224 12.36 -1.34 -5.50
N LEU A 225 12.74 -1.64 -4.25
CA LEU A 225 14.14 -1.69 -3.84
C LEU A 225 14.89 -2.86 -4.50
N GLU A 226 14.27 -4.03 -4.57
CA GLU A 226 14.82 -5.20 -5.26
C GLU A 226 15.05 -4.91 -6.74
N LEU A 227 14.10 -4.26 -7.41
CA LEU A 227 14.22 -3.87 -8.82
C LEU A 227 15.34 -2.85 -9.02
N ILE A 228 15.46 -1.84 -8.16
CA ILE A 228 16.57 -0.87 -8.21
C ILE A 228 17.91 -1.59 -8.07
N ALA A 229 18.05 -2.48 -7.08
CA ALA A 229 19.28 -3.25 -6.88
C ALA A 229 19.60 -4.15 -8.08
N ALA A 230 18.57 -4.81 -8.65
CA ALA A 230 18.71 -5.62 -9.86
C ALA A 230 19.18 -4.80 -11.06
N ARG A 231 18.60 -3.60 -11.29
CA ARG A 231 18.99 -2.70 -12.38
C ARG A 231 20.41 -2.19 -12.23
N ILE A 232 20.80 -1.72 -11.05
CA ILE A 232 22.18 -1.27 -10.79
C ILE A 232 23.18 -2.41 -11.02
N TYR A 233 22.85 -3.63 -10.59
CA TYR A 233 23.68 -4.80 -10.86
C TYR A 233 23.76 -5.10 -12.36
N LEU A 234 22.64 -4.99 -13.08
CA LEU A 234 22.59 -5.21 -14.52
C LEU A 234 23.40 -4.17 -15.30
N ASP A 235 23.32 -2.89 -14.94
CA ASP A 235 24.14 -1.82 -15.54
C ASP A 235 25.63 -2.14 -15.40
N ARG A 236 26.09 -2.46 -14.19
CA ARG A 236 27.48 -2.86 -13.93
C ARG A 236 27.91 -4.08 -14.73
N LEU A 237 26.99 -5.01 -14.93
CA LEU A 237 27.24 -6.24 -15.69
C LEU A 237 27.39 -5.95 -17.18
N MET A 238 26.58 -5.02 -17.70
CA MET A 238 26.57 -4.61 -19.10
C MET A 238 27.68 -3.61 -19.45
N GLU A 239 28.25 -2.90 -18.47
CA GLU A 239 29.44 -2.08 -18.64
C GLU A 239 30.74 -2.91 -18.71
N ASN A 240 30.72 -4.16 -18.24
CA ASN A 240 31.91 -5.02 -18.27
C ASN A 240 32.06 -5.72 -19.64
N ALA A 241 33.02 -5.26 -20.43
CA ALA A 241 33.29 -5.77 -21.78
C ALA A 241 33.56 -7.29 -21.83
N ARG A 242 34.17 -7.89 -20.80
CA ARG A 242 34.42 -9.33 -20.75
C ARG A 242 33.13 -10.11 -20.52
N VAL A 243 32.26 -9.60 -19.65
CA VAL A 243 30.94 -10.18 -19.41
C VAL A 243 30.06 -10.06 -20.66
N VAL A 244 30.00 -8.88 -21.27
CA VAL A 244 29.24 -8.68 -22.52
C VAL A 244 29.74 -9.60 -23.63
N ARG A 245 31.07 -9.75 -23.80
CA ARG A 245 31.64 -10.68 -24.78
C ARG A 245 31.28 -12.13 -24.50
N HIS A 246 31.27 -12.54 -23.22
CA HIS A 246 30.86 -13.88 -22.83
C HIS A 246 29.38 -14.12 -23.11
N LEU A 247 28.51 -13.19 -22.71
CA LEU A 247 27.07 -13.24 -23.00
C LEU A 247 26.80 -13.25 -24.51
N ALA A 248 27.49 -12.44 -25.32
CA ALA A 248 27.31 -12.42 -26.77
C ALA A 248 27.66 -13.76 -27.44
N ARG A 249 28.64 -14.47 -26.89
CA ARG A 249 29.08 -15.77 -27.41
C ARG A 249 28.18 -16.91 -26.97
N ASP A 250 27.84 -16.95 -25.69
CA ASP A 250 27.23 -18.14 -25.06
C ASP A 250 25.73 -17.95 -24.76
N PHE A 251 25.23 -16.71 -24.67
CA PHE A 251 23.85 -16.34 -24.31
C PHE A 251 23.32 -15.09 -25.08
N PRO A 252 23.36 -15.08 -26.43
CA PRO A 252 23.06 -13.87 -27.21
C PRO A 252 21.61 -13.38 -27.05
N GLU A 253 20.65 -14.30 -26.86
CA GLU A 253 19.24 -13.94 -26.61
C GLU A 253 19.07 -13.22 -25.27
N GLN A 254 19.74 -13.71 -24.22
CA GLN A 254 19.72 -13.10 -22.90
C GLN A 254 20.36 -11.72 -22.92
N LEU A 255 21.47 -11.56 -23.64
CA LEU A 255 22.12 -10.27 -23.84
C LEU A 255 21.18 -9.24 -24.45
N ALA A 256 20.48 -9.60 -25.54
CA ALA A 256 19.53 -8.72 -26.21
C ALA A 256 18.37 -8.33 -25.26
N ARG A 257 17.84 -9.29 -24.48
CA ARG A 257 16.77 -9.00 -23.52
C ARG A 257 17.22 -8.11 -22.37
N PHE A 258 18.46 -8.25 -21.89
CA PHE A 258 19.01 -7.34 -20.88
C PHE A 258 19.13 -5.91 -21.41
N GLN A 259 19.57 -5.74 -22.66
CA GLN A 259 19.63 -4.42 -23.31
C GLN A 259 18.24 -3.78 -23.39
N THR A 260 17.23 -4.52 -23.87
CA THR A 260 15.84 -4.04 -23.93
C THR A 260 15.28 -3.59 -22.57
N ILE A 261 15.69 -4.24 -21.47
CA ILE A 261 15.25 -3.87 -20.12
C ILE A 261 15.94 -2.59 -19.62
N LEU A 262 17.20 -2.37 -19.98
CA LEU A 262 17.94 -1.16 -19.63
C LEU A 262 17.49 0.04 -20.45
N ASP A 263 17.22 -0.17 -21.74
CA ASP A 263 16.76 0.89 -22.66
C ASP A 263 15.35 1.38 -22.33
N ASN A 264 14.53 0.56 -21.66
CA ASN A 264 13.23 0.96 -21.13
C ASN A 264 13.36 1.36 -19.65
N PRO A 265 13.51 2.66 -19.33
CA PRO A 265 13.50 3.11 -17.95
C PRO A 265 12.13 2.85 -17.36
N ALA A 266 12.05 1.85 -16.48
CA ALA A 266 10.91 1.65 -15.61
C ALA A 266 10.83 2.84 -14.65
N GLY A 267 10.12 3.89 -15.05
CA GLY A 267 10.04 5.14 -14.29
C GLY A 267 9.32 6.32 -14.94
N GLN A 268 8.90 6.24 -16.23
CA GLN A 268 8.17 7.35 -16.88
C GLN A 268 6.68 7.09 -17.15
N GLU A 269 6.18 5.87 -16.95
CA GLU A 269 4.73 5.61 -17.06
C GLU A 269 3.96 5.90 -15.74
N ALA A 270 4.66 6.22 -14.65
CA ALA A 270 4.08 6.37 -13.29
C ALA A 270 4.06 7.81 -12.75
N LEU A 271 3.87 8.80 -13.62
CA LEU A 271 3.41 10.14 -13.21
C LEU A 271 2.26 10.56 -14.12
N PRO A 272 0.99 10.30 -13.75
CA PRO A 272 -0.07 11.15 -14.25
C PRO A 272 0.27 12.56 -13.77
N SER A 273 0.70 13.41 -14.70
CA SER A 273 0.71 14.85 -14.54
C SER A 273 -0.58 15.23 -13.82
N GLN A 274 -0.47 15.68 -12.57
CA GLN A 274 -1.61 16.23 -11.86
C GLN A 274 -2.21 17.30 -12.78
N PRO A 275 -3.50 17.24 -13.12
CA PRO A 275 -4.11 18.37 -13.79
C PRO A 275 -3.93 19.55 -12.85
N VAL A 276 -3.22 20.57 -13.32
CA VAL A 276 -3.19 21.89 -12.70
C VAL A 276 -4.65 22.24 -12.44
N LYS A 277 -5.07 22.21 -11.17
CA LYS A 277 -6.40 22.66 -10.80
C LYS A 277 -6.41 24.18 -10.99
N THR A 278 -6.71 24.62 -12.20
CA THR A 278 -7.29 25.94 -12.43
C THR A 278 -8.71 25.90 -11.88
N GLY A 279 -8.83 25.94 -10.55
CA GLY A 279 -10.08 26.27 -9.88
C GLY A 279 -10.27 27.80 -9.89
N PRO A 280 -11.51 28.30 -9.94
CA PRO A 280 -11.76 29.73 -10.01
C PRO A 280 -11.24 30.39 -8.74
N ARG A 281 -10.58 31.55 -8.90
CA ARG A 281 -10.17 32.42 -7.80
C ARG A 281 -11.37 32.63 -6.87
N ARG A 282 -11.25 32.16 -5.63
CA ARG A 282 -12.17 32.54 -4.56
C ARG A 282 -12.05 34.05 -4.40
N THR A 283 -13.08 34.77 -4.79
CA THR A 283 -13.29 36.14 -4.35
C THR A 283 -13.41 36.13 -2.83
N HIS A 284 -12.64 37.00 -2.19
CA HIS A 284 -12.70 37.27 -0.77
C HIS A 284 -14.15 37.63 -0.39
N PHE A 285 -14.76 36.84 0.49
CA PHE A 285 -15.90 37.33 1.26
C PHE A 285 -15.35 38.15 2.42
N VAL A 286 -15.67 39.44 2.40
CA VAL A 286 -15.47 40.40 3.46
C VAL A 286 -16.84 40.61 4.11
N PHE A 287 -16.87 40.43 5.44
CA PHE A 287 -17.98 40.41 6.40
C PHE A 287 -18.91 39.19 6.38
#